data_AF-M5AND9-F1
#
_entry.id   AF-M5AND9-F1
#
_cell.length_a   1.000
_cell.length_b   1.000
_cell.length_c   1.000
_cell.angle_alpha   90.00
_cell.angle_beta   90.00
_cell.angle_gamma   90.00
#
_symmetry.space_group_name_H-M   'P 1'
#
loop_
_entity.id
_entity.type
_entity.pdbx_description
1 polymer ?
#
loop_
_entity_poly.entity_id
_entity_poly.type
_entity_poly.pdbx_seq_one_letter_code
_entity_poly.pdbx_strand_id
1 'polypeptide(L)'
;MNDLTLPLSGLSSVGGKAVVARFDGGMLSSNGGVLALAEVEKRLRVADRLARCIDDPRCPDQIVHSVADMIGFRMKMIAAGYEDGNDANRLAAIRPSRWPRMRCLRVGIWPHSRR
;
A
#
# COMPACT_ATOMS: atom_id res chain seq x y z
N MET A 1 -1.21 5.43 -40.24
CA MET A 1 -1.99 5.66 -39.00
C MET A 1 -1.00 6.03 -37.92
N ASN A 2 -1.16 7.22 -37.35
CA ASN A 2 -0.10 7.94 -36.65
C ASN A 2 0.22 7.34 -35.27
N ASP A 3 1.47 6.88 -35.13
CA ASP A 3 2.14 6.39 -33.92
C ASP A 3 2.48 7.56 -32.96
N LEU A 4 1.50 8.42 -32.65
CA LEU A 4 1.70 9.69 -31.92
C LEU A 4 1.66 9.53 -30.39
N THR A 5 1.31 8.35 -29.88
CA THR A 5 1.19 8.15 -28.43
C THR A 5 2.55 7.83 -27.83
N LEU A 6 3.13 8.85 -27.20
CA LEU A 6 4.39 8.72 -26.47
C LEU A 6 4.22 7.74 -25.29
N PRO A 7 5.22 6.88 -25.03
CA PRO A 7 5.18 6.02 -23.87
C PRO A 7 5.23 6.85 -22.58
N LEU A 8 4.51 6.37 -21.56
CA LEU A 8 4.57 6.95 -20.23
C LEU A 8 5.98 6.79 -19.66
N SER A 9 6.65 7.93 -19.46
CA SER A 9 8.02 7.98 -18.99
C SER A 9 8.12 7.88 -17.47
N GLY A 10 9.25 7.36 -16.98
CA GLY A 10 9.56 7.32 -15.55
C GLY A 10 8.88 6.18 -14.78
N LEU A 11 8.50 5.10 -15.47
CA LEU A 11 8.10 3.83 -14.86
C LEU A 11 9.33 3.06 -14.37
N SER A 12 9.24 2.50 -13.17
CA SER A 12 10.27 1.62 -12.61
C SER A 12 10.27 0.26 -13.31
N SER A 13 11.45 -0.35 -13.46
CA SER A 13 11.57 -1.73 -13.96
C SER A 13 10.99 -2.74 -12.97
N VAL A 14 10.42 -3.84 -13.47
CA VAL A 14 9.90 -4.96 -12.67
C VAL A 14 10.70 -6.22 -12.97
N GLY A 15 11.34 -6.81 -11.95
CA GLY A 15 12.17 -8.01 -12.11
C GLY A 15 13.32 -7.84 -13.10
N GLY A 16 13.91 -6.63 -13.16
CA GLY A 16 14.98 -6.29 -14.11
C GLY A 16 14.48 -6.01 -15.55
N LYS A 17 13.18 -6.08 -15.80
CA LYS A 17 12.58 -5.80 -17.12
C LYS A 17 12.05 -4.38 -17.18
N ALA A 18 12.35 -3.67 -18.27
CA ALA A 18 11.78 -2.36 -18.52
C ALA A 18 10.26 -2.47 -18.73
N VAL A 19 9.51 -1.57 -18.11
CA VAL A 19 8.06 -1.47 -18.27
C VAL A 19 7.75 -0.29 -19.17
N VAL A 20 7.00 -0.55 -20.25
CA VAL A 20 6.55 0.47 -21.21
C VAL A 20 5.04 0.48 -21.19
N ALA A 21 4.44 1.63 -20.90
CA ALA A 21 3.00 1.84 -21.00
C ALA A 21 2.70 2.84 -22.11
N ARG A 22 1.72 2.52 -22.96
CA ARG A 22 1.21 3.39 -24.03
C ARG A 22 -0.32 3.45 -23.94
N PHE A 23 -0.90 4.55 -24.41
CA PHE A 23 -2.34 4.79 -24.41
C PHE A 23 -2.90 4.73 -25.83
N ASP A 24 -2.50 3.72 -26.60
CA ASP A 24 -2.83 3.50 -28.01
C ASP A 24 -3.65 2.21 -28.25
N GLY A 25 -3.96 1.47 -27.20
CA GLY A 25 -4.68 0.18 -27.29
C GLY A 25 -6.18 0.27 -27.61
N GLY A 26 -6.75 1.47 -27.78
CA GLY A 26 -8.19 1.66 -27.96
C GLY A 26 -8.98 1.48 -26.65
N MET A 27 -10.23 1.02 -26.73
CA MET A 27 -11.06 0.74 -25.55
C MET A 27 -10.70 -0.61 -24.94
N LEU A 28 -9.66 -0.63 -24.12
CA LEU A 28 -9.27 -1.79 -23.32
C LEU A 28 -9.57 -1.51 -21.84
N SER A 29 -10.26 -2.43 -21.19
CA SER A 29 -10.35 -2.46 -19.73
C SER A 29 -9.09 -3.11 -19.19
N SER A 30 -8.17 -2.31 -18.66
CA SER A 30 -6.95 -2.80 -18.03
C SER A 30 -6.69 -2.03 -16.75
N ASN A 31 -6.30 -2.76 -15.70
CA ASN A 31 -5.84 -2.16 -14.44
C ASN A 31 -4.43 -1.55 -14.57
N GLY A 32 -3.87 -1.40 -15.78
CA GLY A 32 -2.54 -0.82 -16.02
C GLY A 32 -2.33 0.58 -15.42
N GLY A 33 -3.41 1.34 -15.18
CA GLY A 33 -3.34 2.63 -14.48
C GLY A 33 -2.72 2.56 -13.08
N VAL A 34 -2.75 1.39 -12.43
CA VAL A 34 -2.10 1.20 -11.12
C VAL A 34 -0.58 1.39 -11.18
N LEU A 35 0.06 1.20 -12.35
CA LEU A 35 1.49 1.45 -12.53
C LEU A 35 1.82 2.94 -12.45
N ALA A 36 1.00 3.79 -13.08
CA ALA A 36 1.14 5.23 -12.98
C ALA A 36 0.90 5.69 -11.54
N LEU A 37 -0.13 5.16 -10.87
CA LEU A 37 -0.41 5.45 -9.47
C LEU A 37 0.75 5.01 -8.55
N ALA A 38 1.37 3.86 -8.81
CA ALA A 38 2.51 3.38 -8.04
C ALA A 38 3.71 4.35 -8.11
N GLU A 39 3.99 4.92 -9.30
CA GLU A 39 5.04 5.93 -9.43
C GLU A 39 4.68 7.26 -8.75
N VAL A 40 3.43 7.70 -8.84
CA VAL A 40 2.96 8.89 -8.12
C VAL A 40 3.08 8.69 -6.61
N GLU A 41 2.64 7.55 -6.09
CA GLU A 41 2.74 7.23 -4.66
C GLU A 41 4.20 7.19 -4.20
N LYS A 42 5.10 6.58 -4.98
CA LYS A 42 6.53 6.54 -4.68
C LYS A 42 7.15 7.94 -4.55
N ARG A 43 6.68 8.91 -5.34
CA ARG A 43 7.17 10.29 -5.36
C ARG A 43 6.55 11.15 -4.25
N LEU A 44 5.24 11.05 -4.05
CA LEU A 44 4.50 11.92 -3.12
C LEU A 44 4.48 11.36 -1.69
N ARG A 45 4.61 10.04 -1.54
CA ARG A 45 4.56 9.30 -0.27
C ARG A 45 3.29 9.62 0.52
N VAL A 46 2.14 9.53 -0.13
CA VAL A 46 0.86 9.87 0.50
C VAL A 46 0.54 8.87 1.61
N ALA A 47 0.81 7.58 1.39
CA ALA A 47 0.57 6.54 2.37
C ALA A 47 1.39 6.75 3.65
N ASP A 48 2.67 7.12 3.54
CA ASP A 48 3.51 7.47 4.69
C ASP A 48 2.97 8.67 5.47
N ARG A 49 2.49 9.70 4.76
CA ARG A 49 1.92 10.90 5.38
C ARG A 49 0.65 10.57 6.16
N LEU A 50 -0.22 9.75 5.60
CA LEU A 50 -1.45 9.30 6.26
C LEU A 50 -1.16 8.35 7.42
N ALA A 51 -0.21 7.43 7.27
CA ALA A 51 0.16 6.49 8.31
C ALA A 51 0.69 7.19 9.57
N ARG A 52 1.38 8.33 9.43
CA ARG A 52 1.81 9.15 10.58
C ARG A 52 0.67 9.72 11.42
N CYS A 53 -0.55 9.73 10.90
CA CYS A 53 -1.74 10.18 11.63
C CYS A 53 -2.49 9.03 12.32
N ILE A 54 -1.96 7.80 12.26
CA ILE A 54 -2.61 6.61 12.81
C ILE A 54 -1.73 6.02 13.90
N ASP A 55 -2.27 5.92 15.11
CA ASP A 55 -1.67 5.15 16.18
C ASP A 55 -1.85 3.66 15.89
N ASP A 56 -0.74 2.95 15.65
CA ASP A 56 -0.75 1.51 15.42
C ASP A 56 -0.55 0.75 16.75
N PRO A 57 -1.60 0.09 17.30
CA PRO A 57 -1.50 -0.60 18.59
C PRO A 57 -0.78 -1.96 18.49
N ARG A 58 -0.41 -2.40 17.28
CA ARG A 58 0.25 -3.69 17.07
C ARG A 58 1.66 -3.69 17.67
N CYS A 59 2.09 -4.85 18.16
CA CYS A 59 3.44 -5.01 18.69
C CYS A 59 4.46 -4.80 17.55
N PRO A 60 5.39 -3.82 17.63
CA PRO A 60 6.30 -3.50 16.54
C PRO A 60 7.13 -4.69 16.05
N ASP A 61 7.53 -5.57 16.96
CA ASP A 61 8.34 -6.76 16.66
C ASP A 61 7.57 -7.84 15.86
N GLN A 62 6.24 -7.70 15.75
CA GLN A 62 5.38 -8.65 15.06
C GLN A 62 4.83 -8.09 13.75
N ILE A 63 5.09 -6.82 13.42
CA ILE A 63 4.60 -6.18 12.20
C ILE A 63 5.39 -6.72 10.98
N VAL A 64 4.68 -7.28 10.00
CA VAL A 64 5.24 -7.64 8.68
C VAL A 64 5.06 -6.49 7.70
N HIS A 65 3.88 -5.88 7.70
CA HIS A 65 3.51 -4.78 6.82
C HIS A 65 3.08 -3.58 7.67
N SER A 66 3.71 -2.44 7.40
CA SER A 66 3.40 -1.20 8.08
C SER A 66 2.00 -0.70 7.73
N VAL A 67 1.46 0.24 8.52
CA VAL A 67 0.20 0.93 8.16
C VAL A 67 0.33 1.64 6.81
N ALA A 68 1.51 2.17 6.48
CA ALA A 68 1.76 2.78 5.16
C ALA A 68 1.65 1.75 4.03
N ASP A 69 2.19 0.54 4.20
CA ASP A 69 2.06 -0.54 3.22
C ASP A 69 0.58 -0.92 3.00
N MET A 70 -0.20 -1.00 4.09
CA MET A 70 -1.63 -1.30 4.04
C MET A 70 -2.41 -0.21 3.31
N ILE A 71 -2.14 1.07 3.60
CA ILE A 71 -2.77 2.22 2.93
C ILE A 71 -2.40 2.23 1.44
N GLY A 72 -1.11 2.07 1.11
CA GLY A 72 -0.64 2.07 -0.27
C GLY A 72 -1.19 0.90 -1.09
N PHE A 73 -1.37 -0.27 -0.49
CA PHE A 73 -2.06 -1.38 -1.13
C PHE A 73 -3.55 -1.07 -1.35
N ARG A 74 -4.21 -0.48 -0.34
CA ARG A 74 -5.62 -0.12 -0.42
C ARG A 74 -5.90 0.91 -1.52
N MET A 75 -5.06 1.92 -1.66
CA MET A 75 -5.15 2.91 -2.75
C MET A 75 -5.13 2.24 -4.13
N LYS A 76 -4.24 1.26 -4.33
CA LYS A 76 -4.10 0.53 -5.60
C LYS A 76 -5.31 -0.38 -5.87
N MET A 77 -5.86 -1.03 -4.84
CA MET A 77 -7.07 -1.85 -4.99
C MET A 77 -8.27 -1.01 -5.42
N ILE A 78 -8.48 0.14 -4.77
CA ILE A 78 -9.56 1.06 -5.15
C ILE A 78 -9.37 1.52 -6.60
N ALA A 79 -8.15 1.93 -6.98
CA ALA A 79 -7.86 2.37 -8.34
C ALA A 79 -8.03 1.27 -9.40
N ALA A 80 -7.99 -0.01 -9.00
CA ALA A 80 -8.20 -1.17 -9.86
C ALA A 80 -9.64 -1.70 -9.85
N GLY A 81 -10.58 -1.04 -9.15
CA GLY A 81 -11.97 -1.48 -9.04
C GLY A 81 -12.19 -2.66 -8.08
N TYR A 82 -11.29 -2.85 -7.12
CA TYR A 82 -11.41 -3.87 -6.05
C TYR A 82 -11.69 -3.17 -4.71
N GLU A 83 -12.80 -2.45 -4.65
CA GLU A 83 -13.17 -1.68 -3.46
C GLU A 83 -13.61 -2.57 -2.29
N ASP A 84 -13.95 -3.83 -2.48
CA ASP A 84 -14.35 -4.75 -1.41
C ASP A 84 -13.20 -5.11 -0.46
N GLY A 85 -11.97 -5.13 -0.98
CA GLY A 85 -10.74 -5.33 -0.23
C GLY A 85 -10.54 -6.73 0.35
N ASN A 86 -11.23 -7.73 -0.21
CA ASN A 86 -11.19 -9.12 0.24
C ASN A 86 -9.76 -9.73 0.23
N ASP A 87 -8.89 -9.26 -0.67
CA ASP A 87 -7.50 -9.70 -0.83
C ASP A 87 -6.52 -9.05 0.15
N ALA A 88 -6.95 -8.06 0.95
CA ALA A 88 -6.07 -7.36 1.90
C ALA A 88 -5.90 -8.08 3.25
N ASN A 89 -6.63 -9.18 3.52
CA ASN A 89 -6.67 -9.81 4.83
C ASN A 89 -5.29 -10.22 5.37
N ARG A 90 -4.35 -10.60 4.48
CA ARG A 90 -3.00 -11.00 4.89
C ARG A 90 -2.08 -9.84 5.25
N LEU A 91 -2.44 -8.59 4.91
CA LEU A 91 -1.59 -7.43 5.16
C LEU A 91 -1.59 -7.02 6.63
N ALA A 92 -2.69 -7.25 7.34
CA ALA A 92 -2.78 -7.02 8.77
C ALA A 92 -2.09 -8.13 9.60
N ALA A 93 -1.62 -9.20 8.96
CA ALA A 93 -1.06 -10.34 9.65
C ALA A 93 0.20 -9.96 10.44
N ILE A 94 0.21 -10.35 11.70
CA ILE A 94 1.36 -10.28 12.58
C ILE A 94 2.16 -11.59 12.48
N ARG A 95 3.50 -11.53 12.59
CA ARG A 95 4.32 -12.74 12.63
C ARG A 95 3.90 -13.58 13.84
N PRO A 96 3.55 -14.87 13.66
CA PRO A 96 3.32 -15.74 14.81
C PRO A 96 4.61 -15.82 15.63
N SER A 97 4.55 -15.37 16.87
CA SER A 97 5.70 -15.37 17.78
C SER A 97 6.13 -16.80 18.09
N ARG A 98 7.43 -17.10 17.94
CA ARG A 98 8.02 -18.42 18.27
C ARG A 98 8.15 -18.67 19.78
N TRP A 99 7.76 -17.73 20.65
CA TRP A 99 7.95 -17.78 22.11
C TRP A 99 6.69 -17.30 22.87
N PRO A 100 6.41 -17.85 24.07
CA PRO A 100 5.25 -17.45 24.86
C PRO A 100 5.49 -16.07 25.48
N ARG A 101 4.53 -15.16 25.22
CA ARG A 101 4.16 -13.95 26.00
C ARG A 101 5.16 -13.47 27.06
N MET A 102 5.85 -12.35 26.81
CA MET A 102 6.25 -11.45 27.93
C MET A 102 6.66 -10.02 27.54
N ARG A 103 6.65 -9.62 26.26
CA ARG A 103 7.07 -8.24 25.87
C ARG A 103 5.97 -7.29 25.43
N CYS A 104 4.71 -7.74 25.29
CA CYS A 104 3.58 -6.89 24.90
C CYS A 104 2.43 -6.93 25.92
N LEU A 105 2.75 -6.91 27.22
CA LEU A 105 1.80 -6.42 28.23
C LEU A 105 2.26 -5.00 28.61
N ARG A 106 1.82 -4.00 27.85
CA ARG A 106 1.68 -2.65 28.42
C ARG A 106 0.24 -2.60 28.92
N VAL A 107 0.05 -2.98 30.19
CA VAL A 107 -1.20 -2.75 30.92
C VAL A 107 -1.34 -1.22 31.05
N GLY A 108 -1.95 -0.60 30.05
CA GLY A 108 -2.36 0.79 30.09
C GLY A 108 -3.78 0.84 30.60
N ILE A 109 -3.94 0.99 31.91
CA ILE A 109 -5.16 1.52 32.51
C ILE A 109 -5.37 2.88 31.84
N TRP A 110 -6.47 3.03 31.09
CA TRP A 110 -6.90 4.33 30.58
C TRP A 110 -7.35 5.17 31.79
N PRO A 111 -6.65 6.24 32.20
CA PRO A 111 -7.24 7.16 33.17
C PRO A 111 -8.17 8.06 32.38
N HIS A 112 -9.47 7.84 32.54
CA HIS A 112 -10.39 8.96 32.53
C HIS A 112 -9.91 9.95 33.58
N SER A 113 -9.35 11.10 33.18
CA SER A 113 -9.54 12.34 33.92
C SER A 113 -9.26 13.55 33.04
N ARG A 114 -10.21 14.47 33.11
CA ARG A 114 -10.25 15.80 32.49
C ARG A 114 -9.00 16.62 32.83
N ARG A 115 -8.53 17.39 31.86
CA ARG A 115 -8.41 18.86 31.95
C ARG A 115 -8.36 19.45 30.55
#